data_AF-A0A1H0W3Y7-F1
#
_entry.id   AF-A0A1H0W3Y7-F1
#
_cell.length_a   1.000
_cell.length_b   1.000
_cell.length_c   1.000
_cell.angle_alpha   90.00
_cell.angle_beta   90.00
_cell.angle_gamma   90.00
#
_symmetry.space_group_name_H-M   'P 1'
#
loop_
_entity.id
_entity.type
_entity.pdbx_description
1 polymer ?
#
loop_
_entity_poly.entity_id
_entity_poly.type
_entity_poly.pdbx_seq_one_letter_code
_entity_poly.pdbx_strand_id
1 'polypeptide(L)'
;MIDILEYVLNVGEDKQLHFLFYFGLSFLLGVIVLFISSKDMSITCLRLLWISLVILGVIEEFRQYTLPDRNAEFLDGVANFCGVTCGLFLPFFFAYLRVMIYKRKLVLPLNHILELSAVIPFYLVLWVINERPW
;
A
#
# COMPACT_ATOMS: atom_id res chain seq x y z
N MET A 1 -22.82 -12.90 25.06
CA MET A 1 -23.01 -11.50 24.66
C MET A 1 -21.62 -10.97 24.45
N ILE A 2 -21.09 -11.11 23.23
CA ILE A 2 -19.80 -10.50 22.88
C ILE A 2 -20.09 -9.00 22.90
N ASP A 3 -19.40 -8.26 23.76
CA ASP A 3 -19.61 -6.83 23.89
C ASP A 3 -19.30 -6.18 22.55
N ILE A 4 -20.18 -5.29 22.08
CA ILE A 4 -20.03 -4.55 20.82
C ILE A 4 -18.64 -3.89 20.74
N LEU A 5 -18.08 -3.52 21.89
CA LEU A 5 -16.72 -3.00 22.02
C LEU A 5 -15.63 -4.01 21.61
N GLU A 6 -15.76 -5.27 21.99
CA GLU A 6 -14.81 -6.35 21.64
C GLU A 6 -14.89 -6.69 20.15
N TYR A 7 -16.10 -6.67 19.57
CA TYR A 7 -16.29 -6.82 18.12
C TYR A 7 -15.64 -5.66 17.35
N VAL A 8 -15.89 -4.41 17.74
CA VAL A 8 -15.34 -3.22 17.08
C VAL A 8 -13.82 -3.15 17.18
N LEU A 9 -13.24 -3.49 18.33
CA LEU A 9 -11.78 -3.52 18.51
C LEU A 9 -11.12 -4.58 17.62
N ASN A 10 -11.68 -5.80 17.55
CA ASN A 10 -11.16 -6.88 16.70
C ASN A 10 -11.25 -6.54 15.19
N VAL A 11 -12.30 -5.84 14.76
CA VAL A 11 -12.47 -5.38 13.36
C VAL A 11 -11.39 -4.36 12.97
N GLY A 12 -10.93 -3.54 13.91
CA GLY A 12 -9.83 -2.59 13.71
C GLY A 12 -8.46 -3.27 13.65
N GLU A 13 -8.23 -4.27 14.50
CA GLU A 13 -6.96 -5.01 14.55
C GLU A 13 -6.67 -5.79 13.25
N ASP A 14 -7.68 -6.44 12.67
CA ASP A 14 -7.53 -7.19 11.41
C ASP A 14 -7.09 -6.25 10.27
N LYS A 15 -7.74 -5.08 10.15
CA LYS A 15 -7.41 -4.06 9.13
C LYS A 15 -6.01 -3.49 9.30
N GLN A 16 -5.57 -3.29 10.55
CA GLN A 16 -4.21 -2.85 10.84
C GLN A 16 -3.18 -3.91 10.44
N LEU A 17 -3.46 -5.19 10.68
CA LEU A 17 -2.59 -6.28 10.24
C LEU A 17 -2.48 -6.34 8.72
N HIS A 18 -3.60 -6.23 8.00
CA HIS A 18 -3.64 -6.13 6.54
C HIS A 18 -2.78 -4.97 6.02
N PHE A 19 -2.99 -3.77 6.57
CA PHE A 19 -2.19 -2.59 6.23
C PHE A 19 -0.69 -2.81 6.51
N LEU A 20 -0.32 -3.24 7.73
CA LEU A 20 1.06 -3.41 8.16
C LEU A 20 1.78 -4.51 7.36
N PHE A 21 1.10 -5.60 7.05
CA PHE A 21 1.63 -6.68 6.24
C PHE A 21 1.99 -6.18 4.84
N TYR A 22 1.04 -5.56 4.13
CA TYR A 22 1.29 -5.05 2.78
C TYR A 22 2.25 -3.85 2.78
N PHE A 23 2.27 -3.04 3.83
CA PHE A 23 3.28 -1.99 4.04
C PHE A 23 4.68 -2.57 4.14
N GLY A 24 4.91 -3.52 5.06
CA GLY A 24 6.21 -4.13 5.26
C GLY A 24 6.70 -4.91 4.03
N LEU A 25 5.81 -5.72 3.44
CA LEU A 25 6.11 -6.50 2.24
C LEU A 25 6.51 -5.59 1.06
N SER A 26 5.70 -4.58 0.78
CA SER A 26 5.94 -3.68 -0.35
C SER A 26 7.18 -2.82 -0.14
N PHE A 27 7.43 -2.34 1.09
CA PHE A 27 8.66 -1.62 1.44
C PHE A 27 9.90 -2.47 1.20
N LEU A 28 9.94 -3.70 1.73
CA LEU A 28 11.08 -4.61 1.58
C LEU A 28 11.35 -4.94 0.10
N LEU A 29 10.31 -5.29 -0.64
CA LEU A 29 10.42 -5.57 -2.07
C LEU A 29 10.86 -4.32 -2.86
N GLY A 30 10.34 -3.14 -2.51
CA GLY A 30 10.73 -1.87 -3.11
C GLY A 30 12.21 -1.56 -2.89
N VAL A 31 12.71 -1.77 -1.67
CA VAL A 31 14.13 -1.64 -1.34
C VAL A 31 14.97 -2.62 -2.18
N ILE A 32 14.56 -3.89 -2.28
CA ILE A 32 15.23 -4.88 -3.13
C ILE A 32 15.28 -4.40 -4.58
N VAL A 33 14.17 -3.91 -5.13
CA VAL A 33 14.11 -3.35 -6.49
C VAL A 33 15.14 -2.24 -6.67
N LEU A 34 15.31 -1.32 -5.71
CA LEU A 34 16.32 -0.26 -5.81
C LEU A 34 17.75 -0.77 -5.91
N PHE A 35 18.06 -1.88 -5.24
CA PHE A 35 19.40 -2.48 -5.27
C PHE A 35 19.69 -3.22 -6.58
N ILE A 36 18.70 -3.94 -7.13
CA ILE A 36 18.90 -4.79 -8.32
C ILE A 36 18.67 -4.05 -9.63
N SER A 37 17.84 -3.00 -9.63
CA SER A 37 17.49 -2.28 -10.85
C SER A 37 18.54 -1.22 -11.24
N SER A 38 18.70 -1.03 -12.55
CA SER A 38 19.47 0.09 -13.06
C SER A 38 18.78 1.41 -12.72
N LYS A 39 19.57 2.49 -12.66
CA LYS A 39 19.07 3.83 -12.30
C LYS A 39 17.86 4.24 -13.14
N ASP A 40 17.94 3.99 -14.45
CA ASP A 40 16.88 4.35 -15.41
C ASP A 40 15.63 3.47 -15.34
N MET A 41 15.75 2.24 -14.84
CA MET A 41 14.64 1.28 -14.79
C MET A 41 13.96 1.20 -13.43
N SER A 42 14.60 1.71 -12.36
CA SER A 42 14.11 1.60 -10.99
C SER A 42 12.66 2.06 -10.80
N ILE A 43 12.28 3.20 -11.36
CA ILE A 43 10.90 3.73 -11.29
C ILE A 43 9.91 2.79 -12.00
N THR A 44 10.27 2.30 -13.18
CA THR A 44 9.41 1.37 -13.95
C THR A 44 9.24 0.05 -13.19
N CYS A 45 10.30 -0.49 -12.63
CA CYS A 45 10.24 -1.71 -11.82
C CYS A 45 9.39 -1.51 -10.56
N LEU A 46 9.51 -0.37 -9.87
CA LEU A 46 8.67 -0.04 -8.72
C LEU A 46 7.18 0.12 -9.08
N ARG A 47 6.86 0.68 -10.25
CA ARG A 47 5.47 0.75 -10.75
C ARG A 47 4.90 -0.64 -11.03
N LEU A 48 5.67 -1.49 -11.70
CA LEU A 48 5.25 -2.87 -11.96
C LEU A 48 5.06 -3.64 -10.65
N LEU A 49 5.94 -3.44 -9.66
CA LEU A 49 5.80 -4.01 -8.33
C LEU A 49 4.52 -3.52 -7.64
N TRP A 50 4.26 -2.20 -7.65
CA TRP A 50 3.03 -1.62 -7.08
C TRP A 50 1.78 -2.25 -7.70
N ILE A 51 1.67 -2.28 -9.03
CA ILE A 51 0.54 -2.90 -9.75
C ILE A 51 0.40 -4.37 -9.35
N SER A 52 1.50 -5.12 -9.33
CA SER A 52 1.49 -6.55 -9.00
C SER A 52 1.01 -6.79 -7.58
N LEU A 53 1.48 -6.01 -6.60
CA LEU A 53 1.07 -6.15 -5.21
C LEU A 53 -0.38 -5.73 -4.96
N VAL A 54 -0.87 -4.69 -5.65
CA VAL A 54 -2.29 -4.32 -5.60
C VAL A 54 -3.17 -5.45 -6.16
N ILE A 55 -2.81 -6.02 -7.31
CA ILE A 55 -3.54 -7.15 -7.90
C ILE A 55 -3.50 -8.36 -6.96
N LEU A 56 -2.34 -8.67 -6.37
CA LEU A 56 -2.22 -9.76 -5.40
C LEU A 56 -3.09 -9.53 -4.17
N GLY A 57 -3.17 -8.28 -3.67
CA GLY A 57 -4.09 -7.90 -2.59
C GLY A 57 -5.55 -8.17 -2.95
N VAL A 58 -5.97 -7.78 -4.15
CA VAL A 58 -7.34 -8.03 -4.64
C VAL A 58 -7.61 -9.53 -4.80
N ILE A 59 -6.68 -10.30 -5.37
CA ILE A 59 -6.82 -11.76 -5.53
C ILE A 59 -6.94 -12.44 -4.16
N GLU A 60 -6.16 -12.01 -3.17
CA GLU A 60 -6.21 -12.58 -1.83
C GLU A 60 -7.59 -12.35 -1.18
N GLU A 61 -8.16 -11.14 -1.30
CA GLU A 61 -9.53 -10.90 -0.85
C GLU A 61 -10.55 -11.77 -1.60
N PHE A 62 -10.39 -11.94 -2.92
CA PHE A 62 -11.27 -12.86 -3.67
C PHE A 62 -11.14 -14.31 -3.20
N ARG A 63 -9.93 -14.75 -2.84
CA ARG A 63 -9.66 -16.08 -2.30
C ARG A 63 -10.40 -16.29 -0.98
N GLN A 64 -10.51 -15.26 -0.13
CA GLN A 64 -11.20 -15.37 1.15
C GLN A 64 -12.68 -15.71 1.01
N TYR A 65 -13.38 -15.29 -0.06
CA TYR A 65 -14.76 -15.74 -0.32
C TYR A 65 -14.93 -17.26 -0.43
N THR A 66 -13.86 -18.00 -0.72
CA THR A 66 -13.89 -19.46 -0.84
C THR A 66 -13.65 -20.18 0.49
N LEU A 67 -13.32 -19.44 1.55
CA LEU A 67 -13.07 -20.00 2.89
C LEU A 67 -14.33 -19.91 3.75
N PRO A 68 -14.71 -21.01 4.44
CA PRO A 68 -15.97 -21.06 5.20
C PRO A 68 -16.00 -20.15 6.44
N ASP A 69 -14.84 -19.78 6.98
CA ASP A 69 -14.71 -18.99 8.22
C ASP A 69 -14.17 -17.56 7.98
N ARG A 70 -14.13 -17.10 6.73
CA ARG A 70 -13.68 -15.75 6.37
C ARG A 70 -14.65 -15.10 5.39
N ASN A 71 -14.93 -13.83 5.62
CA ASN A 71 -15.65 -12.98 4.66
C ASN A 71 -14.64 -12.03 4.06
N ALA A 72 -14.62 -11.91 2.73
CA ALA A 72 -13.82 -10.87 2.10
C ALA A 72 -14.46 -9.50 2.41
N GLU A 73 -13.75 -8.68 3.19
CA GLU A 73 -14.22 -7.34 3.51
C GLU A 73 -13.62 -6.32 2.55
N PHE A 74 -14.48 -5.46 1.98
CA PHE A 74 -14.02 -4.36 1.14
C PHE A 74 -12.95 -3.50 1.85
N LEU A 75 -13.08 -3.32 3.17
CA LEU A 75 -12.15 -2.55 3.97
C LEU A 75 -10.77 -3.21 4.12
N ASP A 76 -10.66 -4.53 4.08
CA ASP A 76 -9.37 -5.24 4.11
C ASP A 76 -8.64 -5.05 2.78
N GLY A 77 -9.38 -5.10 1.66
CA GLY A 77 -8.86 -4.71 0.35
C GLY A 77 -8.34 -3.26 0.31
N VAL A 78 -9.05 -2.33 0.95
CA VAL A 78 -8.60 -0.93 1.10
C VAL A 78 -7.34 -0.85 1.98
N ALA A 79 -7.28 -1.59 3.08
CA ALA A 79 -6.11 -1.64 3.95
C ALA A 79 -4.88 -2.19 3.21
N ASN A 80 -5.03 -3.25 2.43
CA ASN A 80 -3.99 -3.82 1.57
C ASN A 80 -3.45 -2.78 0.57
N PHE A 81 -4.37 -2.12 -0.17
CA PHE A 81 -4.02 -1.09 -1.15
C PHE A 81 -3.24 0.07 -0.53
N CYS A 82 -3.70 0.54 0.64
CA CYS A 82 -3.03 1.61 1.37
C CYS A 82 -1.66 1.16 1.88
N GLY A 83 -1.56 -0.06 2.41
CA GLY A 83 -0.30 -0.66 2.85
C GLY A 83 0.73 -0.67 1.72
N VAL A 84 0.37 -1.23 0.55
CA VAL A 84 1.25 -1.25 -0.63
C VAL A 84 1.72 0.14 -1.04
N THR A 85 0.78 1.07 -1.11
CA THR A 85 1.05 2.44 -1.58
C THR A 85 1.98 3.18 -0.60
N CYS A 86 1.72 3.07 0.69
CA CYS A 86 2.54 3.71 1.73
C CYS A 86 3.92 3.05 1.86
N GLY A 87 4.00 1.71 1.78
CA GLY A 87 5.27 1.00 1.87
C GLY A 87 6.21 1.31 0.70
N LEU A 88 5.66 1.58 -0.50
CA LEU A 88 6.46 1.96 -1.66
C LEU A 88 6.82 3.45 -1.74
N PHE A 89 6.28 4.31 -0.87
CA PHE A 89 6.55 5.75 -0.88
C PHE A 89 8.06 6.06 -0.81
N LEU A 90 8.77 5.50 0.18
CA LEU A 90 10.21 5.73 0.35
C LEU A 90 11.04 5.13 -0.81
N PRO A 91 10.81 3.88 -1.26
CA PRO A 91 11.46 3.36 -2.46
C PRO A 91 11.31 4.26 -3.70
N PHE A 92 10.09 4.75 -3.97
CA PHE A 92 9.85 5.69 -5.07
C PHE A 92 10.62 6.99 -4.88
N PHE A 93 10.55 7.58 -3.69
CA PHE A 93 11.28 8.81 -3.37
C PHE A 93 12.78 8.67 -3.67
N PHE A 94 13.42 7.58 -3.21
CA PHE A 94 14.83 7.33 -3.48
C PHE A 94 15.13 7.03 -4.95
N ALA A 95 14.26 6.32 -5.68
CA ALA A 95 14.40 6.14 -7.12
C ALA A 95 14.42 7.49 -7.86
N TYR A 96 13.52 8.41 -7.53
CA TYR A 96 13.49 9.74 -8.14
C TYR A 96 14.75 10.55 -7.80
N LEU A 97 15.19 10.54 -6.54
CA LEU A 97 16.43 11.21 -6.15
C LEU A 97 17.62 10.67 -6.95
N ARG A 98 17.71 9.34 -7.13
CA ARG A 98 18.78 8.68 -7.89
C ARG A 98 18.78 9.12 -9.36
N VAL A 99 17.61 9.17 -9.99
CA VAL A 99 17.46 9.61 -11.39
C VAL A 99 17.77 11.09 -11.53
N MET A 100 17.30 11.93 -10.62
CA MET A 100 17.56 13.37 -10.61
C MET A 100 19.06 13.66 -10.53
N ILE A 101 19.77 13.03 -9.59
CA ILE A 101 21.22 13.20 -9.43
C ILE A 101 21.96 12.73 -10.68
N TYR A 102 21.55 11.61 -11.27
CA TYR A 102 22.19 11.05 -12.46
C TYR A 102 21.97 11.90 -13.72
N LYS A 103 20.75 12.41 -13.94
CA LYS A 103 20.39 13.16 -15.15
C LYS A 103 20.57 14.67 -15.04
N ARG A 104 20.88 15.20 -13.85
CA ARG A 104 21.00 16.64 -13.54
C ARG A 104 19.82 17.50 -14.02
N LYS A 105 18.63 16.91 -14.19
CA LYS A 105 17.40 17.61 -14.55
C LYS A 105 16.27 17.14 -13.63
N LEU A 106 15.70 18.08 -12.88
CA LEU A 106 14.48 17.83 -12.11
C LEU A 106 13.28 18.09 -13.02
N VAL A 107 12.78 17.04 -13.66
CA VAL A 107 11.45 17.06 -14.28
C VAL A 107 10.64 15.99 -13.57
N LEU A 108 9.88 16.40 -12.55
CA LEU A 108 8.88 15.53 -11.92
C LEU A 108 7.66 15.50 -12.85
N PRO A 109 7.35 14.40 -13.54
CA PRO A 109 6.13 14.33 -14.33
C PRO A 109 4.91 14.39 -13.40
N LEU A 110 3.88 15.11 -13.86
CA LEU A 110 2.62 15.40 -13.15
C LEU A 110 1.97 14.15 -12.53
N ASN A 111 2.16 13.00 -13.17
CA ASN A 111 1.67 11.68 -12.78
C ASN A 111 2.10 11.28 -11.35
N HIS A 112 3.26 11.74 -10.88
CA HIS A 112 3.75 11.43 -9.53
C HIS A 112 3.17 12.32 -8.44
N ILE A 113 2.82 13.56 -8.78
CA ILE A 113 2.06 14.44 -7.89
C ILE A 113 0.67 13.84 -7.70
N LEU A 114 0.08 13.29 -8.77
CA LEU A 114 -1.18 12.56 -8.72
C LEU A 114 -1.08 11.29 -7.85
N GLU A 115 -0.04 10.45 -8.04
CA GLU A 115 0.23 9.28 -7.18
C GLU A 115 0.34 9.68 -5.70
N LEU A 116 1.12 10.72 -5.38
CA LEU A 116 1.31 11.23 -4.01
C LEU A 116 0.04 11.84 -3.41
N SER A 117 -0.72 12.59 -4.23
CA SER A 117 -1.99 13.19 -3.83
C SER A 117 -3.10 12.16 -3.60
N ALA A 118 -2.97 10.95 -4.15
CA ALA A 118 -3.89 9.85 -3.84
C ALA A 118 -3.59 9.22 -2.47
N VAL A 119 -2.34 9.27 -1.98
CA VAL A 119 -1.94 8.67 -0.69
C VAL A 119 -2.52 9.43 0.50
N ILE A 120 -2.52 10.77 0.45
CA ILE A 120 -2.90 11.63 1.57
C ILE A 120 -4.39 11.50 1.96
N PRO A 121 -5.36 11.56 1.02
CA PRO A 121 -6.78 11.36 1.32
C PRO A 121 -7.07 9.95 1.84
N PHE A 122 -6.38 8.92 1.33
CA PHE A 122 -6.58 7.55 1.78
C PHE A 122 -6.05 7.30 3.19
N TYR A 123 -4.91 7.91 3.56
CA TYR A 123 -4.42 7.89 4.94
C TYR A 123 -5.38 8.61 5.90
N LEU A 124 -5.97 9.73 5.47
CA LEU A 124 -7.02 10.44 6.21
C LEU A 124 -8.30 9.61 6.33
N VAL A 125 -8.70 8.89 5.28
CA VAL A 125 -9.87 7.99 5.30
C VAL A 125 -9.64 6.84 6.27
N LEU A 126 -8.47 6.20 6.26
CA LEU A 126 -8.13 5.16 7.24
C LEU A 126 -8.11 5.71 8.68
N TRP A 127 -7.54 6.89 8.90
CA TRP A 127 -7.56 7.55 10.20
C TRP A 127 -8.99 7.82 10.68
N VAL A 128 -9.83 8.39 9.83
CA VAL A 128 -11.23 8.77 10.16
C VAL A 128 -12.12 7.54 10.36
N ILE A 129 -11.91 6.46 9.61
CA ILE A 129 -12.66 5.21 9.78
C ILE A 129 -12.21 4.48 11.06
N ASN A 130 -10.94 4.58 11.46
CA ASN A 130 -10.41 4.00 12.70
C ASN A 130 -11.00 4.63 13.98
N GLU A 131 -11.50 5.87 13.90
CA GLU A 131 -12.09 6.58 15.05
C GLU A 131 -13.60 6.36 15.21
N ARG A 132 -14.30 5.72 14.26
CA ARG A 132 -15.75 5.53 14.36
C ARG A 132 -16.11 4.09 14.72
N PRO A 133 -16.59 3.84 15.95
CA PRO A 133 -17.30 2.61 16.24
C PRO A 133 -18.64 2.70 15.51
N TRP A 134 -18.89 1.80 14.57
CA TRP A 134 -20.25 1.47 14.16
C TRP A 134 -20.61 0.15 14.81
#